data_AF-A0A382P7X0-F1
#
_entry.id   AF-A0A382P7X0-F1
#
_cell.length_a   1.000
_cell.length_b   1.000
_cell.length_c   1.000
_cell.angle_alpha   90.00
_cell.angle_beta   90.00
_cell.angle_gamma   90.00
#
_symmetry.space_group_name_H-M   'P 1'
#
loop_
_entity.id
_entity.type
_entity.pdbx_description
1 polymer ?
#
loop_
_entity_poly.entity_id
_entity_poly.type
_entity_poly.pdbx_seq_one_letter_code
_entity_poly.pdbx_strand_id
1 'polypeptide(L)' 'MDIKKTYNIIYADPPWHFQNYNNESAQTNPENHYPTMTMKDIENLPVGDIADKDCVLFMWCTDPLLHK' A
#
# COMPACT_ATOMS: atom_id res chain seq x y z
N MET A 1 -1.22 4.72 31.59
CA MET A 1 -2.21 4.39 30.54
C MET A 1 -1.53 4.69 29.23
N ASP A 2 -1.21 3.66 28.45
CA ASP A 2 -0.70 3.86 27.09
C ASP A 2 -1.86 4.40 26.24
N ILE A 3 -1.85 5.70 25.98
CA ILE A 3 -2.80 6.32 25.06
C ILE A 3 -2.31 5.93 23.66
N LYS A 4 -2.93 4.90 23.07
CA LYS A 4 -2.68 4.51 21.68
C LYS A 4 -3.08 5.69 20.80
N LYS A 5 -2.09 6.28 20.11
CA LYS A 5 -2.32 7.45 19.26
C LYS A 5 -3.03 7.02 17.98
N THR A 6 -4.17 7.65 17.70
CA THR A 6 -4.92 7.48 16.45
C THR A 6 -4.83 8.74 15.58
N TYR A 7 -5.20 8.62 14.31
CA TYR A 7 -5.07 9.67 13.32
C TYR A 7 -6.37 9.84 12.52
N ASN A 8 -6.80 11.09 12.35
CA ASN A 8 -7.93 11.44 11.47
C ASN A 8 -7.54 11.45 9.98
N ILE A 9 -6.25 11.54 9.67
CA ILE A 9 -5.72 11.48 8.30
C ILE A 9 -4.55 10.50 8.28
N ILE A 10 -4.64 9.50 7.41
CA ILE A 10 -3.56 8.56 7.12
C ILE A 10 -3.18 8.77 5.65
N TYR A 11 -1.89 8.91 5.38
CA TYR A 11 -1.34 9.02 4.02
C TYR A 11 -0.36 7.88 3.80
N ALA A 12 -0.63 7.04 2.80
CA ALA A 12 0.10 5.81 2.55
C ALA A 12 0.59 5.72 1.11
N ASP A 13 1.80 5.19 0.95
CA ASP A 13 2.38 4.78 -0.32
C ASP A 13 2.85 3.32 -0.18
N PRO A 14 1.94 2.34 -0.33
CA PRO A 14 2.30 0.93 -0.14
C PRO A 14 3.30 0.44 -1.19
N PRO A 15 4.21 -0.49 -0.85
CA PRO A 15 5.17 -1.05 -1.79
C PRO A 15 4.47 -2.09 -2.70
N TRP A 16 3.64 -1.62 -3.62
CA TRP A 16 2.79 -2.46 -4.46
C TRP A 16 3.60 -3.47 -5.29
N HIS A 17 3.26 -4.74 -5.15
CA HIS A 17 3.68 -5.76 -6.12
C HIS A 17 2.85 -5.63 -7.40
N PHE A 18 3.53 -5.41 -8.53
CA PHE A 18 2.96 -5.54 -9.87
C PHE A 18 4.07 -5.88 -10.86
N GLN A 19 3.70 -6.45 -12.00
CA GLN A 19 4.63 -6.80 -13.07
C GLN A 19 4.18 -6.15 -14.38
N ASN A 20 5.15 -5.79 -15.22
CA ASN A 20 4.85 -5.37 -16.58
C ASN A 20 4.20 -6.51 -17.37
N TYR A 21 2.99 -6.28 -17.90
CA TYR A 21 2.12 -7.28 -18.52
C TYR A 21 2.79 -8.15 -19.61
N ASN A 22 3.79 -7.58 -20.30
CA ASN A 22 4.48 -8.22 -21.42
C ASN A 22 5.94 -8.57 -21.12
N ASN A 23 6.42 -8.36 -19.89
CA ASN A 23 7.81 -8.63 -19.54
C ASN A 23 8.02 -8.75 -18.02
N GLU A 24 8.00 -9.99 -17.52
CA GLU A 24 8.30 -10.33 -16.12
C GLU A 24 9.74 -9.96 -15.71
N SER A 25 10.67 -9.90 -16.68
CA SER A 25 12.08 -9.53 -16.45
C SER A 25 12.39 -8.05 -16.68
N ALA A 26 11.34 -7.21 -16.86
CA ALA A 26 11.53 -5.80 -17.09
C ALA A 26 12.28 -5.14 -15.93
N GLN A 27 13.39 -4.45 -16.23
CA GLN A 27 14.17 -3.72 -15.23
C GLN A 27 13.34 -2.69 -14.46
N THR A 28 12.27 -2.18 -15.08
CA THR A 28 11.31 -1.23 -14.50
C THR A 28 10.34 -1.85 -13.49
N ASN A 29 10.36 -3.17 -13.26
CA ASN A 29 9.54 -3.79 -12.22
C ASN A 29 10.03 -3.33 -10.83
N PRO A 30 9.12 -2.98 -9.90
CA PRO A 30 9.48 -2.42 -8.60
C PRO A 30 10.36 -3.35 -7.76
N GLU A 31 10.17 -4.66 -7.89
CA GLU A 31 10.93 -5.68 -7.16
C GLU A 31 12.43 -5.69 -7.45
N ASN A 32 12.86 -5.15 -8.59
CA ASN A 32 14.29 -4.99 -8.89
C ASN A 32 14.94 -3.87 -8.06
N HIS A 33 14.14 -3.01 -7.41
CA HIS A 33 14.60 -1.85 -6.68
C HIS A 33 14.37 -1.96 -5.17
N TYR A 34 13.27 -2.58 -4.73
CA TYR A 34 12.93 -2.77 -3.31
C TYR A 34 11.97 -3.95 -3.10
N PRO A 35 11.92 -4.56 -1.90
CA PRO A 35 10.92 -5.58 -1.57
C PRO A 35 9.50 -5.03 -1.69
N THR A 36 8.62 -5.78 -2.37
CA THR A 36 7.21 -5.41 -2.52
C THR A 36 6.30 -6.29 -1.66
N MET A 37 5.05 -5.85 -1.52
CA MET A 37 4.00 -6.56 -0.81
C MET A 37 2.88 -6.93 -1.79
N THR A 38 2.34 -8.14 -1.64
CA THR A 38 1.15 -8.53 -2.38
C THR A 38 -0.05 -7.68 -1.93
N MET A 39 -1.10 -7.63 -2.76
CA MET A 39 -2.36 -6.98 -2.36
C MET A 39 -2.86 -7.52 -1.00
N LYS A 40 -2.74 -8.84 -0.79
CA LYS A 40 -3.16 -9.50 0.45
C LYS A 40 -2.34 -9.06 1.66
N ASP A 41 -1.03 -8.88 1.50
CA ASP A 41 -0.17 -8.42 2.58
C ASP A 41 -0.49 -6.97 2.97
N ILE A 42 -0.76 -6.11 1.98
CA ILE A 42 -1.14 -4.71 2.20
C ILE A 42 -2.49 -4.62 2.91
N GLU A 43 -3.49 -5.41 2.51
CA GLU A 43 -4.80 -5.50 3.19
C GLU A 43 -4.70 -5.93 4.66
N ASN A 44 -3.71 -6.77 4.98
CA ASN A 44 -3.51 -7.31 6.32
C ASN A 44 -2.71 -6.38 7.24
N LEU A 45 -2.21 -5.24 6.74
CA LEU A 45 -1.53 -4.26 7.59
C LEU A 45 -2.48 -3.76 8.68
N PRO A 46 -2.03 -3.64 9.95
CA PRO A 46 -2.88 -3.24 11.07
C PRO A 46 -3.14 -1.73 11.06
N VAL A 47 -3.52 -1.13 9.93
CA VAL A 47 -3.79 0.31 9.80
C VAL A 47 -4.96 0.73 10.70
N GLY A 48 -5.91 -0.18 10.95
CA GLY A 48 -7.02 0.02 11.88
C GLY A 48 -6.57 0.30 13.33
N ASP A 49 -5.37 -0.14 13.72
CA ASP A 49 -4.84 0.11 15.06
C ASP A 49 -4.46 1.57 15.31
N ILE A 50 -4.24 2.33 14.24
CA ILE A 50 -3.86 3.75 14.27
C ILE A 50 -4.94 4.65 13.66
N ALA A 51 -6.05 4.09 13.17
CA ALA A 51 -7.15 4.84 12.58
C ALA A 51 -8.09 5.39 13.67
N ASP A 52 -8.42 6.68 13.60
CA ASP A 52 -9.50 7.22 14.43
C ASP A 52 -10.88 6.77 13.90
N LYS A 53 -11.93 6.88 14.71
CA LYS A 53 -13.30 6.50 14.35
C LYS A 53 -13.75 7.19 13.06
N ASP A 54 -13.52 8.51 12.99
CA ASP A 54 -13.83 9.36 11.84
C ASP A 54 -12.50 9.81 11.22
N CYS A 55 -12.03 9.06 10.23
CA CYS A 55 -10.75 9.31 9.56
C CYS A 55 -10.81 9.08 8.04
N VAL A 56 -9.79 9.57 7.34
CA VAL A 56 -9.61 9.41 5.90
C VAL A 56 -8.24 8.79 5.61
N LEU A 57 -8.21 7.79 4.72
CA LEU A 57 -7.00 7.24 4.13
C LEU A 57 -6.81 7.80 2.72
N PHE A 58 -5.70 8.50 2.51
CA PHE A 58 -5.18 8.85 1.19
C PHE A 58 -4.11 7.84 0.83
N MET A 59 -4.29 7.11 -0.27
CA MET A 59 -3.39 6.03 -0.64
C MET A 59 -2.97 6.16 -2.10
N TRP A 60 -1.66 6.13 -2.34
CA TRP A 60 -1.13 5.98 -3.69
C TRP A 60 -1.45 4.61 -4.24
N CYS A 61 -1.75 4.57 -5.53
CA CYS A 61 -1.89 3.34 -6.31
C CYS A 61 -1.12 3.50 -7.61
N THR A 62 -0.80 2.37 -8.24
CA THR A 62 -0.16 2.35 -9.55
C THR A 62 -1.22 2.08 -10.62
N ASP A 63 -1.11 2.73 -11.79
CA ASP A 63 -2.04 2.55 -12.92
C ASP A 63 -2.33 1.08 -13.27
N PRO A 64 -1.35 0.14 -13.24
CA PRO A 64 -1.59 -1.27 -13.54
C PRO A 64 -2.58 -1.97 -12.60
N LEU A 65 -2.79 -1.44 -11.39
CA LEU A 65 -3.69 -2.01 -10.37
C LEU A 65 -5.10 -1.40 -10.41
N LEU A 66 -5.33 -0.39 -11.25
CA LEU A 66 -6.64 0.27 -11.36
C LEU A 66 -7.53 -0.45 -12.37
N HIS A 67 -8.79 -0.69 -11.97
CA HIS A 67 -9.83 -1.15 -12.88
C HIS A 67 -10.19 -0.04 -13.88
N LYS A 68 -10.34 -0.42 -15.14
CA LYS A 68 -10.71 0.48 -16.25
C LYS A 68 -12.17 0.28 -16.65
#